data_AF-A0A7S2YGX2-F1
#
_entry.id   AF-A0A7S2YGX2-F1
#
_cell.length_a   1.000
_cell.length_b   1.000
_cell.length_c   1.000
_cell.angle_alpha   90.00
_cell.angle_beta   90.00
_cell.angle_gamma   90.00
#
_symmetry.space_group_name_H-M   'P 1'
#
loop_
_entity.id
_entity.type
_entity.pdbx_description
1 polymer ?
#
loop_
_entity_poly.entity_id
_entity_poly.type
_entity_poly.pdbx_seq_one_letter_code
_entity_poly.pdbx_strand_id
1 'polypeptide(L)'
;MKMRGFLYLRILASVTCVSALSLSEWRSQQERSQAPAAFKNQQGRPDSLQLDKHKGAYDRRTWLSQGIGSLVGASILAGSMLLSEPVLAAEPISLGEAQNVGAQTKRLLRAKPPKILRPRLDRDFAVLLMRSSYNSLDELDCVAMDQFQRDFFIIRQAEYEPYVNLLGPGMVSQGDLTDPYYFDFISFAQYTTISREITQDPPFVFVEKQPVEVPEGEPQQFKDTVIRRDPSISNDKLASEHGKLVGTRILDRLNEVFDNTASAIPKYNRDSDEAAPFQLLAAMQQLAKLFALNGYALDGSASMENSGKQLQLSLTLTSPATIWSGQALSKERSAIVNTFL
;
A
#
# COMPACT_ATOMS: atom_id res chain seq x y z
N MET A 1 -40.03 3.88 -34.98
CA MET A 1 -38.62 4.22 -34.68
C MET A 1 -38.41 4.22 -33.17
N LYS A 2 -37.75 3.19 -32.63
CA LYS A 2 -37.32 3.16 -31.22
C LYS A 2 -35.96 3.84 -31.14
N MET A 3 -35.88 5.02 -30.51
CA MET A 3 -34.60 5.64 -30.16
C MET A 3 -34.10 5.01 -28.85
N ARG A 4 -32.92 4.38 -28.93
CA ARG A 4 -32.12 3.98 -27.76
C ARG A 4 -31.28 5.19 -27.36
N GLY A 5 -31.59 5.78 -26.21
CA GLY A 5 -30.74 6.78 -25.57
C GLY A 5 -29.69 6.08 -24.72
N PHE A 6 -28.41 6.30 -25.04
CA PHE A 6 -27.29 5.84 -24.23
C PHE A 6 -27.18 6.70 -22.96
N LEU A 7 -27.37 6.09 -21.79
CA LEU A 7 -27.13 6.71 -20.50
C LEU A 7 -25.63 6.58 -20.18
N TYR A 8 -24.88 7.68 -20.25
CA TYR A 8 -23.48 7.71 -19.84
C TYR A 8 -23.38 7.74 -18.31
N LEU A 9 -23.14 6.59 -17.68
CA LEU A 9 -22.82 6.50 -16.25
C LEU A 9 -21.34 6.83 -16.04
N ARG A 10 -21.03 8.06 -15.62
CA ARG A 10 -19.74 8.39 -14.99
C ARG A 10 -19.88 8.08 -13.51
N ILE A 11 -19.05 7.18 -12.96
CA ILE A 11 -18.97 6.91 -11.53
C ILE A 11 -17.74 7.65 -11.01
N LEU A 12 -17.93 8.59 -10.09
CA LEU A 12 -16.85 9.21 -9.33
C LEU A 12 -16.85 8.53 -7.96
N ALA A 13 -15.79 7.77 -7.66
CA ALA A 13 -15.55 7.23 -6.33
C ALA A 13 -14.72 8.26 -5.55
N SER A 14 -15.20 8.65 -4.37
CA SER A 14 -14.46 9.50 -3.43
C SER A 14 -14.32 8.77 -2.10
N VAL A 15 -13.08 8.56 -1.65
CA VAL A 15 -12.78 8.02 -0.32
C VAL A 15 -12.73 9.19 0.66
N THR A 16 -13.65 9.23 1.61
CA THR A 16 -13.66 10.27 2.67
C THR A 16 -13.22 9.64 3.98
N CYS A 17 -12.12 10.13 4.56
CA CYS A 17 -11.69 9.73 5.90
C CYS A 17 -12.35 10.64 6.94
N VAL A 18 -13.18 10.06 7.82
CA VAL A 18 -13.81 10.81 8.93
C VAL A 18 -13.04 10.51 10.21
N SER A 19 -12.48 11.55 10.83
CA SER A 19 -11.84 11.49 12.14
C SER A 19 -12.66 12.26 13.17
N ALA A 20 -13.78 11.70 13.61
CA ALA A 20 -14.50 12.16 14.80
C ALA A 20 -15.51 11.09 15.26
N LEU A 21 -15.32 10.53 16.46
CA LEU A 21 -16.39 9.87 17.21
C LEU A 21 -16.44 10.52 18.60
N SER A 22 -17.65 10.92 19.00
CA SER A 22 -17.96 11.50 20.31
C SER A 22 -17.83 10.43 21.39
N LEU A 23 -17.23 10.79 22.54
CA LEU A 23 -17.06 9.93 23.72
C LEU A 23 -18.38 9.30 24.23
N SER A 24 -19.54 9.87 23.90
CA SER A 24 -20.85 9.37 24.30
C SER A 24 -21.31 8.13 23.51
N GLU A 25 -20.93 8.02 22.23
CA GLU A 25 -21.31 6.88 21.37
C GLU A 25 -20.49 5.62 21.70
N TRP A 26 -19.28 5.79 22.23
CA TRP A 26 -18.38 4.71 22.61
C TRP A 26 -18.87 3.88 23.83
N ARG A 27 -19.49 4.51 24.83
CA ARG A 27 -20.01 3.78 26.02
C ARG A 27 -21.16 2.84 25.67
N SER A 28 -21.99 3.20 24.70
CA SER A 28 -23.15 2.38 24.31
C SER A 28 -22.76 1.13 23.51
N GLN A 29 -21.61 1.12 22.84
CA GLN A 29 -21.10 -0.05 22.14
C GLN A 29 -20.38 -1.04 23.07
N GLN A 30 -19.67 -0.56 24.10
CA GLN A 30 -19.01 -1.46 25.07
C GLN A 30 -20.01 -2.35 25.82
N GLU A 31 -21.16 -1.80 26.23
CA GLU A 31 -22.18 -2.55 26.98
C GLU A 31 -22.85 -3.66 26.15
N ARG A 32 -22.82 -3.59 24.81
CA ARG A 32 -23.38 -4.64 23.93
C ARG A 32 -22.43 -5.79 23.64
N SER A 33 -21.13 -5.62 23.91
CA SER A 33 -20.08 -6.59 23.56
C SER A 33 -19.69 -7.55 24.70
N GLN A 34 -20.23 -7.37 25.91
CA GLN A 34 -19.96 -8.24 27.06
C GLN A 34 -21.12 -9.21 27.33
N ALA A 35 -21.26 -10.23 26.48
CA ALA A 35 -21.99 -11.46 26.81
C ALA A 35 -21.03 -12.65 26.61
N PRO A 36 -20.75 -13.49 27.63
CA PRO A 36 -19.70 -14.48 27.55
C PRO A 36 -20.19 -15.77 26.87
N ALA A 37 -19.57 -16.14 25.75
CA ALA A 37 -19.67 -17.48 25.17
C ALA A 37 -18.46 -18.32 25.59
N ALA A 38 -18.73 -19.34 26.41
CA ALA A 38 -17.77 -20.38 26.77
C ALA A 38 -17.52 -21.31 25.57
N PHE A 39 -16.26 -21.56 25.21
CA PHE A 39 -15.92 -22.61 24.25
C PHE A 39 -14.68 -23.40 24.70
N LYS A 40 -14.84 -24.73 24.72
CA LYS A 40 -13.89 -25.72 25.22
C LYS A 40 -12.82 -26.08 24.18
N ASN A 41 -11.61 -26.27 24.67
CA ASN A 41 -10.48 -26.91 24.02
C ASN A 41 -10.79 -28.32 23.49
N GLN A 42 -10.27 -28.67 22.31
CA GLN A 42 -9.75 -30.01 22.04
C GLN A 42 -8.71 -30.01 20.91
N GLN A 43 -7.57 -30.64 21.20
CA GLN A 43 -6.41 -30.89 20.34
C GLN A 43 -6.67 -32.02 19.34
N GLY A 44 -5.99 -31.98 18.20
CA GLY A 44 -5.81 -33.13 17.31
C GLY A 44 -5.09 -32.79 16.01
N ARG A 45 -3.78 -33.05 15.95
CA ARG A 45 -3.01 -33.30 14.70
C ARG A 45 -3.19 -34.79 14.36
N PRO A 46 -3.13 -35.22 13.07
CA PRO A 46 -1.82 -35.50 12.50
C PRO A 46 -1.67 -35.37 10.96
N ASP A 47 -0.40 -35.41 10.58
CA ASP A 47 0.26 -35.99 9.41
C ASP A 47 0.18 -35.44 7.98
N SER A 48 1.40 -35.44 7.45
CA SER A 48 1.96 -35.04 6.18
C SER A 48 1.51 -35.89 5.00
N LEU A 49 1.26 -35.24 3.87
CA LEU A 49 1.27 -35.86 2.54
C LEU A 49 2.16 -35.05 1.60
N GLN A 50 3.18 -35.73 1.10
CA GLN A 50 4.05 -35.32 0.01
C GLN A 50 3.24 -35.19 -1.28
N LEU A 51 3.55 -34.21 -2.12
CA LEU A 51 3.14 -34.22 -3.52
C LEU A 51 4.30 -33.84 -4.43
N ASP A 52 4.46 -34.68 -5.45
CA ASP A 52 5.56 -34.73 -6.40
C ASP A 52 5.61 -33.56 -7.38
N LYS A 53 6.84 -33.34 -7.84
CA LYS A 53 7.28 -32.37 -8.84
C LYS A 53 6.73 -32.71 -10.22
N HIS A 54 6.19 -31.71 -10.92
CA HIS A 54 6.31 -31.62 -12.38
C HIS A 54 6.61 -30.18 -12.80
N LYS A 55 7.62 -30.07 -13.67
CA LYS A 55 8.28 -28.86 -14.20
C LYS A 55 7.40 -28.15 -15.24
N GLY A 56 7.52 -26.82 -15.30
CA GLY A 56 7.49 -26.08 -16.56
C GLY A 56 6.68 -24.79 -16.59
N ALA A 57 7.25 -23.68 -16.10
CA ALA A 57 7.17 -22.33 -16.68
C ALA A 57 7.96 -21.37 -15.76
N TYR A 58 8.88 -20.60 -16.35
CA TYR A 58 9.78 -19.68 -15.65
C TYR A 58 9.01 -18.62 -14.87
N ASP A 59 9.24 -18.57 -13.56
CA ASP A 59 8.55 -17.67 -12.63
C ASP A 59 9.51 -16.56 -12.17
N ARG A 60 9.18 -15.30 -12.49
CA ARG A 60 9.83 -14.10 -11.94
C ARG A 60 9.35 -13.80 -10.49
N ARG A 61 8.67 -14.74 -9.81
CA ARG A 61 7.90 -14.46 -8.57
C ARG A 61 8.35 -15.22 -7.32
N THR A 62 9.58 -15.69 -7.22
CA THR A 62 10.03 -16.41 -6.00
C THR A 62 11.27 -15.81 -5.36
N TRP A 63 11.18 -14.57 -4.88
CA TRP A 63 12.09 -14.08 -3.84
C TRP A 63 11.42 -13.02 -2.96
N LEU A 64 11.84 -12.94 -1.69
CA LEU A 64 11.32 -12.11 -0.58
C LEU A 64 10.36 -12.77 0.43
N SER A 65 10.40 -14.08 0.67
CA SER A 65 9.94 -14.62 1.96
C SER A 65 10.94 -14.42 3.10
N GLN A 66 12.11 -13.80 2.86
CA GLN A 66 13.17 -13.61 3.87
C GLN A 66 13.64 -12.15 4.08
N GLY A 67 13.06 -11.14 3.42
CA GLY A 67 13.66 -9.79 3.35
C GLY A 67 13.02 -8.65 4.16
N ILE A 68 12.12 -8.90 5.11
CA ILE A 68 11.54 -7.82 5.97
C ILE A 68 11.83 -8.02 7.46
N GLY A 69 12.51 -9.09 7.85
CA GLY A 69 13.00 -9.30 9.21
C GLY A 69 14.52 -9.25 9.26
N SER A 70 15.08 -8.28 9.99
CA SER A 70 16.50 -8.21 10.40
C SER A 70 17.52 -7.74 9.35
N LEU A 71 17.68 -6.42 9.21
CA LEU A 71 18.98 -5.82 8.88
C LEU A 71 19.70 -5.46 10.19
N VAL A 72 20.42 -6.45 10.73
CA VAL A 72 21.52 -6.22 11.67
C VAL A 72 22.73 -5.75 10.85
N GLY A 73 23.42 -4.73 11.34
CA GLY A 73 24.31 -3.88 10.56
C GLY A 73 25.49 -4.56 9.86
N ALA A 74 25.94 -3.91 8.79
CA ALA A 74 27.29 -4.04 8.27
C ALA A 74 27.72 -2.68 7.68
N SER A 75 28.87 -2.23 8.16
CA SER A 75 29.56 -0.99 7.79
C SER A 75 29.94 -0.98 6.31
N ILE A 76 29.65 0.12 5.60
CA ILE A 76 30.18 0.36 4.25
C ILE A 76 31.46 1.20 4.37
N LEU A 77 32.60 0.55 4.13
CA LEU A 77 33.87 1.23 3.87
C LEU A 77 33.88 1.76 2.43
N ALA A 78 34.40 2.97 2.29
CA ALA A 78 34.55 3.71 1.05
C ALA A 78 35.45 2.96 0.05
N GLY A 79 35.01 2.92 -1.20
CA GLY A 79 35.78 2.49 -2.36
C GLY A 79 35.34 3.26 -3.58
N SER A 80 36.00 4.39 -3.84
CA SER A 80 35.81 5.18 -5.07
C SER A 80 36.37 4.40 -6.26
N MET A 81 35.49 3.96 -7.16
CA MET A 81 35.86 3.56 -8.52
C MET A 81 35.05 4.38 -9.52
N LEU A 82 35.79 5.08 -10.38
CA LEU A 82 35.31 5.86 -11.52
C LEU A 82 34.65 4.91 -12.54
N LEU A 83 33.35 4.74 -12.44
CA LEU A 83 32.51 4.16 -13.49
C LEU A 83 31.84 5.32 -14.25
N SER A 84 31.67 5.16 -15.57
CA SER A 84 30.78 6.04 -16.36
C SER A 84 29.47 6.21 -15.61
N GLU A 85 29.03 7.45 -15.44
CA GLU A 85 27.87 7.75 -14.59
C GLU A 85 26.68 6.90 -15.05
N PRO A 86 26.15 6.00 -14.20
CA PRO A 86 24.91 5.34 -14.52
C PRO A 86 23.87 6.43 -14.75
N VAL A 87 23.10 6.33 -15.84
CA VAL A 87 21.94 7.20 -16.06
C VAL A 87 20.93 6.84 -14.98
N LEU A 88 21.03 7.54 -13.85
CA LEU A 88 20.11 7.39 -12.72
C LEU A 88 18.75 7.96 -13.13
N ALA A 89 17.68 7.33 -12.63
CA ALA A 89 16.33 7.76 -12.95
C ALA A 89 15.96 9.09 -12.29
N ALA A 90 16.62 9.42 -11.18
CA ALA A 90 16.60 10.73 -10.52
C ALA A 90 17.89 10.88 -9.69
N GLU A 91 18.23 12.11 -9.28
CA GLU A 91 19.36 12.32 -8.37
C GLU A 91 19.11 11.58 -7.03
N PRO A 92 20.05 10.75 -6.54
CA PRO A 92 19.96 10.11 -5.23
C PRO A 92 19.62 11.10 -4.12
N ILE A 93 18.67 10.78 -3.23
CA ILE A 93 18.49 11.60 -2.02
C ILE A 93 19.74 11.46 -1.17
N SER A 94 20.36 12.58 -0.84
CA SER A 94 21.33 12.62 0.24
C SER A 94 20.62 12.76 1.59
N LEU A 95 21.23 12.21 2.65
CA LEU A 95 20.77 12.45 4.03
C LEU A 95 20.71 13.95 4.36
N GLY A 96 21.59 14.76 3.76
CA GLY A 96 21.62 16.21 3.92
C GLY A 96 20.37 16.88 3.35
N GLU A 97 19.89 16.47 2.17
CA GLU A 97 18.64 16.98 1.59
C GLU A 97 17.42 16.53 2.38
N ALA A 98 17.41 15.28 2.82
CA ALA A 98 16.34 14.76 3.66
C ALA A 98 16.25 15.48 5.02
N GLN A 99 17.35 16.09 5.50
CA GLN A 99 17.40 16.77 6.80
C GLN A 99 17.55 18.29 6.72
N ASN A 100 17.51 18.87 5.52
CA ASN A 100 17.71 20.30 5.32
C ASN A 100 16.61 21.15 5.99
N VAL A 101 16.87 22.46 6.13
CA VAL A 101 15.95 23.41 6.79
C VAL A 101 14.56 23.42 6.14
N GLY A 102 14.49 23.22 4.83
CA GLY A 102 13.23 23.07 4.10
C GLY A 102 12.44 21.83 4.53
N ALA A 103 13.10 20.68 4.63
CA ALA A 103 12.52 19.42 5.11
C ALA A 103 12.07 19.54 6.58
N GLN A 104 12.86 20.18 7.43
CA GLN A 104 12.49 20.44 8.82
C GLN A 104 11.26 21.34 8.93
N THR A 105 11.19 22.41 8.12
CA THR A 105 10.04 23.32 8.09
C THR A 105 8.79 22.59 7.60
N LYS A 106 8.90 21.76 6.56
CA LYS A 106 7.79 20.91 6.07
C LYS A 106 7.29 19.97 7.16
N ARG A 107 8.19 19.34 7.93
CA ARG A 107 7.83 18.47 9.07
C ARG A 107 7.05 19.21 10.14
N LEU A 108 7.44 20.44 10.47
CA LEU A 108 6.75 21.26 11.48
C LEU A 108 5.32 21.65 11.06
N LEU A 109 5.07 21.82 9.75
CA LEU A 109 3.74 22.17 9.21
C LEU A 109 2.83 20.94 8.97
N ARG A 110 3.40 19.73 9.03
CA ARG A 110 2.67 18.48 8.83
C ARG A 110 1.67 18.25 9.97
N ALA A 111 0.58 17.53 9.67
CA ALA A 111 -0.34 17.09 10.72
C ALA A 111 0.39 16.20 11.73
N LYS A 112 0.07 16.35 13.01
CA LYS A 112 0.59 15.45 14.05
C LYS A 112 -0.10 14.09 13.91
N PRO A 113 0.60 12.98 14.10
CA PRO A 113 0.00 11.66 14.05
C PRO A 113 -1.08 11.53 15.14
N PRO A 114 -2.29 11.04 14.79
CA PRO A 114 -3.41 10.98 15.73
C PRO A 114 -3.15 9.87 16.75
N LYS A 115 -3.30 10.17 18.04
CA LYS A 115 -3.15 9.20 19.14
C LYS A 115 -4.48 8.48 19.39
N ILE A 116 -4.92 7.72 18.41
CA ILE A 116 -6.19 6.97 18.45
C ILE A 116 -5.91 5.48 18.53
N LEU A 117 -6.74 4.78 19.30
CA LEU A 117 -6.68 3.32 19.34
C LEU A 117 -7.14 2.78 17.99
N ARG A 118 -6.32 1.93 17.38
CA ARG A 118 -6.60 1.25 16.12
C ARG A 118 -6.38 -0.25 16.32
N PRO A 119 -7.17 -1.10 15.65
CA PRO A 119 -6.91 -2.54 15.66
C PRO A 119 -5.52 -2.84 15.09
N ARG A 120 -4.94 -3.96 15.53
CA ARG A 120 -3.74 -4.49 14.88
C ARG A 120 -4.15 -5.06 13.53
N LEU A 121 -3.35 -4.80 12.51
CA LEU A 121 -3.60 -5.31 11.17
C LEU A 121 -3.29 -6.81 11.13
N ASP A 122 -4.04 -7.54 10.32
CA ASP A 122 -3.61 -8.87 9.89
C ASP A 122 -2.26 -8.76 9.15
N ARG A 123 -1.34 -9.68 9.45
CA ARG A 123 0.04 -9.61 8.94
C ARG A 123 0.08 -9.81 7.44
N ASP A 124 -0.67 -10.78 6.91
CA ASP A 124 -0.67 -11.11 5.50
C ASP A 124 -1.36 -10.01 4.70
N PHE A 125 -2.42 -9.43 5.26
CA PHE A 125 -3.09 -8.27 4.68
C PHE A 125 -2.19 -7.04 4.64
N ALA A 126 -1.50 -6.70 5.74
CA ALA A 126 -0.55 -5.59 5.77
C ALA A 126 0.59 -5.76 4.74
N VAL A 127 1.11 -6.99 4.61
CA VAL A 127 2.11 -7.34 3.59
C VAL A 127 1.55 -7.21 2.18
N LEU A 128 0.32 -7.67 1.94
CA LEU A 128 -0.37 -7.52 0.65
C LEU A 128 -0.45 -6.05 0.23
N LEU A 129 -0.90 -5.16 1.12
CA LEU A 129 -1.03 -3.73 0.82
C LEU A 129 0.32 -3.13 0.41
N MET A 130 1.35 -3.28 1.25
CA MET A 130 2.68 -2.72 1.00
C MET A 130 3.33 -3.29 -0.28
N ARG A 131 3.17 -4.60 -0.53
CA ARG A 131 3.70 -5.24 -1.74
C ARG A 131 2.96 -4.85 -3.00
N SER A 132 1.65 -4.62 -2.91
CA SER A 132 0.86 -4.19 -4.07
C SER A 132 1.40 -2.85 -4.60
N SER A 133 1.71 -1.90 -3.72
CA SER A 133 2.34 -0.63 -4.10
C SER A 133 3.76 -0.76 -4.64
N TYR A 134 4.58 -1.62 -4.02
CA TYR A 134 5.96 -1.86 -4.48
C TYR A 134 5.99 -2.52 -5.86
N ASN A 135 5.26 -3.63 -6.03
CA ASN A 135 5.22 -4.38 -7.29
C ASN A 135 4.55 -3.60 -8.42
N SER A 136 3.68 -2.64 -8.10
CA SER A 136 3.07 -1.76 -9.11
C SER A 136 4.03 -0.68 -9.59
N LEU A 137 4.96 -0.22 -8.74
CA LEU A 137 6.01 0.70 -9.17
C LEU A 137 7.02 -0.02 -10.07
N ASP A 138 7.45 -1.21 -9.66
CA ASP A 138 8.39 -2.06 -10.41
C ASP A 138 7.85 -2.37 -11.82
N GLU A 139 6.57 -2.77 -11.92
CA GLU A 139 5.92 -3.02 -13.23
C GLU A 139 5.82 -1.78 -14.12
N LEU A 140 5.79 -0.57 -13.56
CA LEU A 140 5.75 0.64 -14.36
C LEU A 140 7.10 0.98 -14.98
N ASP A 141 8.20 0.31 -14.59
CA ASP A 141 9.55 0.53 -15.13
C ASP A 141 9.90 2.03 -15.18
N CYS A 142 9.60 2.79 -14.12
CA CYS A 142 9.85 4.24 -14.08
C CYS A 142 11.05 4.64 -13.22
N VAL A 143 11.60 3.70 -12.44
CA VAL A 143 12.77 3.91 -11.59
C VAL A 143 13.49 2.58 -11.41
N ALA A 144 14.82 2.59 -11.31
CA ALA A 144 15.58 1.40 -10.96
C ALA A 144 15.30 0.99 -9.51
N MET A 145 15.01 -0.29 -9.24
CA MET A 145 14.55 -0.69 -7.91
C MET A 145 15.65 -0.62 -6.85
N ASP A 146 16.92 -0.71 -7.23
CA ASP A 146 18.05 -0.45 -6.33
C ASP A 146 18.10 1.02 -5.89
N GLN A 147 17.83 1.97 -6.81
CA GLN A 147 17.68 3.38 -6.48
C GLN A 147 16.49 3.60 -5.54
N PHE A 148 15.31 3.05 -5.88
CA PHE A 148 14.12 3.19 -5.06
C PHE A 148 14.32 2.68 -3.63
N GLN A 149 14.89 1.47 -3.48
CA GLN A 149 15.13 0.87 -2.16
C GLN A 149 16.06 1.74 -1.29
N ARG A 150 17.09 2.32 -1.92
CA ARG A 150 18.06 3.17 -1.25
C ARG A 150 17.43 4.50 -0.81
N ASP A 151 16.65 5.14 -1.68
CA ASP A 151 15.97 6.40 -1.38
C ASP A 151 14.85 6.21 -0.33
N PHE A 152 14.10 5.10 -0.43
CA PHE A 152 13.13 4.69 0.58
C PHE A 152 13.79 4.49 1.95
N PHE A 153 14.96 3.86 2.01
CA PHE A 153 15.71 3.70 3.25
C PHE A 153 16.10 5.05 3.86
N ILE A 154 16.57 5.99 3.05
CA ILE A 154 17.00 7.33 3.51
C ILE A 154 15.81 8.13 4.03
N ILE A 155 14.68 8.15 3.31
CA ILE A 155 13.44 8.79 3.76
C ILE A 155 12.98 8.16 5.07
N ARG A 156 12.95 6.83 5.15
CA ARG A 156 12.58 6.12 6.38
C ARG A 156 13.48 6.52 7.55
N GLN A 157 14.80 6.58 7.35
CA GLN A 157 15.74 6.95 8.41
C GLN A 157 15.52 8.39 8.88
N ALA A 158 15.33 9.32 7.94
CA ALA A 158 15.17 10.75 8.25
C ALA A 158 13.83 11.08 8.92
N GLU A 159 12.77 10.31 8.65
CA GLU A 159 11.42 10.59 9.12
C GLU A 159 11.03 9.81 10.39
N TYR A 160 11.72 8.71 10.70
CA TYR A 160 11.32 7.82 11.80
C TYR A 160 11.37 8.47 13.18
N GLU A 161 12.51 9.06 13.54
CA GLU A 161 12.67 9.69 14.86
C GLU A 161 11.70 10.89 15.07
N PRO A 162 11.56 11.83 14.11
CA PRO A 162 10.54 12.87 14.21
C PRO A 162 9.12 12.31 14.40
N TYR A 163 8.76 11.25 13.67
CA TYR A 163 7.44 10.64 13.77
C TYR A 163 7.19 10.03 15.16
N VAL A 164 8.13 9.23 15.68
CA VAL A 164 8.02 8.61 17.00
C VAL A 164 7.98 9.66 18.11
N ASN A 165 8.79 10.72 18.01
CA ASN A 165 8.81 11.80 18.99
C ASN A 165 7.47 12.54 19.08
N LEU A 166 6.74 12.67 17.96
CA LEU A 166 5.40 13.28 17.95
C LEU A 166 4.33 12.37 18.59
N LEU A 167 4.44 11.05 18.42
CA LEU A 167 3.54 10.08 19.05
C LEU A 167 3.79 9.94 20.56
N GLY A 168 5.06 9.90 20.95
CA GLY A 168 5.49 9.64 22.33
C GLY A 168 6.12 8.25 22.49
N PRO A 169 6.85 8.05 23.60
CA PRO A 169 7.62 6.84 23.84
C PRO A 169 6.72 5.60 23.92
N GLY A 170 7.16 4.49 23.32
CA GLY A 170 6.48 3.19 23.40
C GLY A 170 5.21 3.03 22.56
N MET A 171 4.83 4.04 21.77
CA MET A 171 3.62 4.01 20.95
C MET A 171 3.78 3.24 19.63
N VAL A 172 5.02 2.99 19.19
CA VAL A 172 5.34 2.37 17.90
C VAL A 172 6.30 1.20 18.10
N SER A 173 5.97 0.06 17.51
CA SER A 173 6.81 -1.12 17.43
C SER A 173 7.56 -1.14 16.09
N GLN A 174 8.83 -0.74 16.11
CA GLN A 174 9.63 -0.64 14.88
C GLN A 174 9.71 -2.00 14.15
N GLY A 175 9.35 -2.01 12.87
CA GLY A 175 9.42 -3.21 12.02
C GLY A 175 8.16 -4.08 12.06
N ASP A 176 7.23 -3.80 12.97
CA ASP A 176 5.99 -4.56 13.10
C ASP A 176 4.88 -3.98 12.20
N LEU A 177 4.72 -4.55 11.01
CA LEU A 177 3.65 -4.14 10.07
C LEU A 177 2.22 -4.36 10.61
N THR A 178 2.04 -5.12 11.68
CA THR A 178 0.72 -5.29 12.31
C THR A 178 0.39 -4.15 13.28
N ASP A 179 1.40 -3.38 13.69
CA ASP A 179 1.20 -2.15 14.47
C ASP A 179 0.67 -1.05 13.54
N PRO A 180 -0.55 -0.53 13.76
CA PRO A 180 -1.13 0.48 12.90
C PRO A 180 -0.32 1.78 12.86
N TYR A 181 0.45 2.12 13.89
CA TYR A 181 1.32 3.30 13.85
C TYR A 181 2.57 3.07 13.00
N TYR A 182 3.18 1.89 13.11
CA TYR A 182 4.32 1.55 12.24
C TYR A 182 3.87 1.41 10.78
N PHE A 183 2.70 0.80 10.54
CA PHE A 183 2.10 0.70 9.21
C PHE A 183 1.83 2.09 8.59
N ASP A 184 1.24 3.02 9.35
CA ASP A 184 1.01 4.40 8.89
C ASP A 184 2.34 5.08 8.50
N PHE A 185 3.37 4.93 9.35
CA PHE A 185 4.68 5.50 9.10
C PHE A 185 5.37 4.92 7.87
N ILE A 186 5.43 3.59 7.75
CA ILE A 186 6.17 2.94 6.68
C ILE A 186 5.47 3.14 5.32
N SER A 187 4.14 3.20 5.33
CA SER A 187 3.34 3.50 4.14
C SER A 187 3.51 4.96 3.71
N PHE A 188 3.60 5.93 4.64
CA PHE A 188 4.03 7.29 4.31
C PHE A 188 5.40 7.29 3.61
N ALA A 189 6.41 6.67 4.20
CA ALA A 189 7.76 6.65 3.61
C ALA A 189 7.74 6.04 2.19
N GLN A 190 6.97 4.98 1.99
CA GLN A 190 6.85 4.32 0.70
C GLN A 190 6.18 5.24 -0.35
N TYR A 191 5.03 5.82 -0.02
CA TYR A 191 4.28 6.67 -0.95
C TYR A 191 4.96 8.01 -1.20
N THR A 192 5.68 8.58 -0.24
CA THR A 192 6.53 9.76 -0.46
C THR A 192 7.65 9.45 -1.46
N THR A 193 8.29 8.28 -1.34
CA THR A 193 9.32 7.83 -2.29
C THR A 193 8.69 7.61 -3.67
N ILE A 194 7.61 6.84 -3.76
CA ILE A 194 6.88 6.58 -5.01
C ILE A 194 6.47 7.88 -5.70
N SER A 195 5.85 8.81 -4.97
CA SER A 195 5.39 10.08 -5.55
C SER A 195 6.56 10.89 -6.07
N ARG A 196 7.72 10.86 -5.41
CA ARG A 196 8.91 11.56 -5.90
C ARG A 196 9.39 10.95 -7.22
N GLU A 197 9.62 9.64 -7.26
CA GLU A 197 10.15 8.97 -8.46
C GLU A 197 9.22 9.11 -9.66
N ILE A 198 7.89 9.08 -9.45
CA ILE A 198 6.91 9.23 -10.52
C ILE A 198 6.78 10.68 -11.03
N THR A 199 7.08 11.68 -10.19
CA THR A 199 6.86 13.11 -10.54
C THR A 199 8.12 13.83 -11.01
N GLN A 200 9.30 13.27 -10.79
CA GLN A 200 10.59 13.85 -11.18
C GLN A 200 11.01 13.50 -12.62
N ASP A 201 10.05 13.55 -13.55
CA ASP A 201 10.25 13.26 -14.98
C ASP A 201 11.06 11.96 -15.24
N PRO A 202 10.52 10.80 -14.83
CA PRO A 202 11.26 9.54 -14.88
C PRO A 202 11.66 9.18 -16.32
N PRO A 203 12.89 8.69 -16.55
CA PRO A 203 13.36 8.36 -17.88
C PRO A 203 12.59 7.16 -18.48
N PHE A 204 12.63 7.06 -19.80
CA PHE A 204 12.08 5.90 -20.52
C PHE A 204 13.04 4.72 -20.56
N VAL A 205 14.34 4.98 -20.40
CA VAL A 205 15.40 3.98 -20.46
C VAL A 205 16.41 4.29 -19.38
N PHE A 206 16.73 3.30 -18.55
CA PHE A 206 17.73 3.39 -17.51
C PHE A 206 18.39 2.04 -17.29
N VAL A 207 19.41 2.01 -16.43
CA VAL A 207 20.13 0.79 -16.06
C VAL A 207 19.78 0.45 -14.62
N GLU A 208 19.43 -0.81 -14.39
CA GLU A 208 19.14 -1.36 -13.07
C GLU A 208 20.14 -2.46 -12.71
N LYS A 209 20.53 -2.54 -11.43
CA LYS A 209 21.34 -3.64 -10.89
C LYS A 209 20.44 -4.78 -10.42
N GLN A 210 20.51 -5.92 -11.10
CA GLN A 210 19.76 -7.11 -10.73
C GLN A 210 20.67 -8.17 -10.10
N PRO A 211 20.24 -8.85 -9.03
CA PRO A 211 21.03 -9.89 -8.40
C PRO A 211 21.20 -11.08 -9.35
N VAL A 212 22.39 -11.66 -9.37
CA VAL A 212 22.70 -12.91 -10.08
C VAL A 212 22.63 -14.06 -9.07
N GLU A 213 22.02 -15.17 -9.45
CA GLU A 213 22.06 -16.39 -8.63
C GLU A 213 23.52 -16.84 -8.49
N VAL A 214 24.03 -16.77 -7.26
CA VAL A 214 25.37 -17.23 -6.90
C VAL A 214 25.26 -18.47 -6.00
N PRO A 215 26.22 -19.40 -6.06
CA PRO A 215 26.29 -20.53 -5.14
C PRO A 215 26.33 -20.10 -3.67
N GLU A 216 25.85 -20.98 -2.78
CA GLU A 216 25.89 -20.75 -1.34
C GLU A 216 27.33 -20.53 -0.84
N GLY A 217 27.55 -19.44 -0.11
CA GLY A 217 28.87 -19.06 0.42
C GLY A 217 29.65 -18.05 -0.44
N GLU A 218 29.17 -17.73 -1.66
CA GLU A 218 29.76 -16.66 -2.46
C GLU A 218 29.12 -15.30 -2.19
N PRO A 219 29.88 -14.19 -2.32
CA PRO A 219 29.32 -12.85 -2.26
C PRO A 219 28.26 -12.65 -3.35
N GLN A 220 27.14 -12.00 -2.99
CA GLN A 220 26.09 -11.65 -3.94
C GLN A 220 26.65 -10.80 -5.08
N GLN A 221 26.46 -11.27 -6.31
CA GLN A 221 26.85 -10.54 -7.52
C GLN A 221 25.64 -9.82 -8.12
N PHE A 222 25.91 -8.72 -8.82
CA PHE A 222 24.89 -7.91 -9.49
C PHE A 222 25.27 -7.71 -10.95
N LYS A 223 24.27 -7.76 -11.83
CA LYS A 223 24.41 -7.49 -13.25
C LYS A 223 23.60 -6.25 -13.60
N ASP A 224 24.20 -5.38 -14.39
CA ASP A 224 23.51 -4.23 -14.96
C ASP A 224 22.58 -4.71 -16.11
N THR A 225 21.30 -4.40 -15.99
CA THR A 225 20.25 -4.70 -16.98
C THR A 225 19.65 -3.38 -17.47
N VAL A 226 19.56 -3.22 -18.80
CA VAL A 226 18.90 -2.07 -19.40
C VAL A 226 17.40 -2.29 -19.37
N ILE A 227 16.69 -1.42 -18.67
CA ILE A 227 15.22 -1.43 -18.56
C ILE A 227 14.65 -0.40 -19.52
N ARG A 228 13.53 -0.74 -20.15
CA ARG A 228 12.81 0.12 -21.10
C ARG A 228 11.33 0.11 -20.76
N ARG A 229 10.81 1.25 -20.35
CA ARG A 229 9.40 1.43 -20.03
C ARG A 229 8.52 1.28 -21.28
N ASP A 230 7.29 0.82 -21.07
CA ASP A 230 6.26 0.82 -22.11
C ASP A 230 6.04 2.25 -22.66
N PRO A 231 6.33 2.51 -23.96
CA PRO A 231 6.14 3.82 -24.56
C PRO A 231 4.67 4.25 -24.65
N SER A 232 3.71 3.35 -24.41
CA SER A 232 2.28 3.67 -24.40
C SER A 232 1.84 4.48 -23.17
N ILE A 233 2.63 4.42 -22.08
CA ILE A 233 2.33 5.08 -20.81
C ILE A 233 3.19 6.35 -20.69
N SER A 234 2.56 7.50 -20.84
CA SER A 234 3.19 8.81 -20.68
C SER A 234 3.39 9.19 -19.19
N ASN A 235 4.33 10.11 -18.92
CA ASN A 235 4.72 10.49 -17.55
C ASN A 235 3.55 11.04 -16.72
N ASP A 236 2.64 11.77 -17.35
CA ASP A 236 1.43 12.32 -16.73
C ASP A 236 0.43 11.23 -16.28
N LYS A 237 0.52 10.02 -16.84
CA LYS A 237 -0.37 8.89 -16.51
C LYS A 237 0.19 7.95 -15.46
N LEU A 238 1.49 8.02 -15.14
CA LEU A 238 2.16 7.08 -14.25
C LEU A 238 1.49 6.99 -12.88
N ALA A 239 1.10 8.12 -12.28
CA ALA A 239 0.42 8.13 -10.98
C ALA A 239 -0.96 7.43 -11.04
N SER A 240 -1.70 7.65 -12.13
CA SER A 240 -3.00 7.02 -12.33
C SER A 240 -2.90 5.52 -12.61
N GLU A 241 -1.93 5.09 -13.43
CA GLU A 241 -1.71 3.67 -13.71
C GLU A 241 -1.16 2.94 -12.47
N HIS A 242 -0.30 3.58 -11.68
CA HIS A 242 0.16 3.04 -10.39
C HIS A 242 -1.03 2.72 -9.49
N GLY A 243 -1.92 3.68 -9.25
CA GLY A 243 -3.10 3.50 -8.40
C GLY A 243 -4.02 2.38 -8.90
N LYS A 244 -4.22 2.30 -10.22
CA LYS A 244 -5.01 1.23 -10.86
C LYS A 244 -4.38 -0.15 -10.64
N LEU A 245 -3.08 -0.29 -10.88
CA LEU A 245 -2.33 -1.52 -10.67
C LEU A 245 -2.35 -1.98 -9.21
N VAL A 246 -2.23 -1.04 -8.26
CA VAL A 246 -2.35 -1.32 -6.82
C VAL A 246 -3.74 -1.88 -6.50
N GLY A 247 -4.79 -1.17 -6.92
CA GLY A 247 -6.18 -1.60 -6.69
C GLY A 247 -6.49 -2.97 -7.31
N THR A 248 -6.03 -3.22 -8.54
CA THR A 248 -6.19 -4.51 -9.22
C THR A 248 -5.51 -5.63 -8.45
N ARG A 249 -4.24 -5.46 -8.04
CA ARG A 249 -3.52 -6.48 -7.26
C ARG A 249 -4.19 -6.82 -5.93
N ILE A 250 -4.66 -5.80 -5.21
CA ILE A 250 -5.37 -5.99 -3.95
C ILE A 250 -6.67 -6.76 -4.20
N LEU A 251 -7.45 -6.33 -5.19
CA LEU A 251 -8.73 -6.96 -5.53
C LEU A 251 -8.54 -8.41 -5.99
N ASP A 252 -7.55 -8.67 -6.84
CA ASP A 252 -7.23 -10.01 -7.34
C ASP A 252 -6.86 -10.94 -6.18
N ARG A 253 -6.01 -10.47 -5.25
CA ARG A 253 -5.65 -11.27 -4.08
C ARG A 253 -6.83 -11.51 -3.14
N LEU A 254 -7.68 -10.51 -2.92
CA LEU A 254 -8.89 -10.68 -2.12
C LEU A 254 -9.85 -11.69 -2.77
N ASN A 255 -10.01 -11.65 -4.09
CA ASN A 255 -10.81 -12.64 -4.80
C ASN A 255 -10.19 -14.04 -4.68
N GLU A 256 -8.88 -14.18 -4.88
CA GLU A 256 -8.18 -15.47 -4.73
C GLU A 256 -8.41 -16.09 -3.34
N VAL A 257 -8.33 -15.28 -2.29
CA VAL A 257 -8.49 -15.75 -0.91
C VAL A 257 -9.97 -16.01 -0.54
N PHE A 258 -10.91 -15.22 -1.07
CA PHE A 258 -12.29 -15.21 -0.58
C PHE A 258 -13.38 -15.70 -1.56
N ASP A 259 -13.12 -15.91 -2.86
CA ASP A 259 -14.15 -16.21 -3.91
C ASP A 259 -15.06 -17.42 -3.60
N ASN A 260 -14.63 -18.32 -2.70
CA ASN A 260 -15.40 -19.50 -2.26
C ASN A 260 -15.81 -19.45 -0.78
N THR A 261 -15.85 -18.27 -0.18
CA THR A 261 -16.18 -18.08 1.24
C THR A 261 -17.40 -17.18 1.40
N ALA A 262 -17.98 -17.14 2.60
CA ALA A 262 -19.03 -16.16 2.94
C ALA A 262 -18.54 -14.70 2.83
N SER A 263 -17.23 -14.49 2.75
CA SER A 263 -16.60 -13.19 2.62
C SER A 263 -16.27 -12.79 1.17
N ALA A 264 -16.67 -13.60 0.18
CA ALA A 264 -16.46 -13.33 -1.24
C ALA A 264 -16.97 -11.94 -1.65
N ILE A 265 -16.21 -11.22 -2.46
CA ILE A 265 -16.64 -9.92 -3.02
C ILE A 265 -17.68 -10.21 -4.12
N PRO A 266 -18.91 -9.67 -4.02
CA PRO A 266 -19.93 -9.83 -5.06
C PRO A 266 -19.40 -9.43 -6.44
N LYS A 267 -19.65 -10.29 -7.44
CA LYS A 267 -19.26 -10.04 -8.82
C LYS A 267 -20.09 -8.88 -9.37
N TYR A 268 -19.41 -7.93 -10.00
CA TYR A 268 -20.00 -6.76 -10.63
C TYR A 268 -19.99 -6.94 -12.15
N ASN A 269 -21.17 -6.87 -12.78
CA ASN A 269 -21.28 -6.82 -14.22
C ASN A 269 -21.70 -5.43 -14.69
N ARG A 270 -20.75 -4.71 -15.29
CA ARG A 270 -20.96 -3.36 -15.83
C ARG A 270 -22.05 -3.30 -16.88
N ASP A 271 -22.29 -4.38 -17.63
CA ASP A 271 -23.26 -4.40 -18.72
C ASP A 271 -24.71 -4.59 -18.26
N SER A 272 -24.94 -4.70 -16.94
CA SER A 272 -26.28 -4.84 -16.36
C SER A 272 -26.89 -3.49 -15.98
N ASP A 273 -27.44 -2.77 -16.95
CA ASP A 273 -27.88 -1.36 -16.80
C ASP A 273 -28.69 -1.05 -15.52
N GLU A 274 -29.62 -1.90 -15.09
CA GLU A 274 -30.47 -1.61 -13.93
C GLU A 274 -29.91 -2.11 -12.58
N ALA A 275 -29.10 -3.17 -12.59
CA ALA A 275 -28.60 -3.82 -11.37
C ALA A 275 -27.15 -3.44 -11.05
N ALA A 276 -26.39 -2.96 -12.04
CA ALA A 276 -24.97 -2.63 -11.91
C ALA A 276 -24.67 -1.70 -10.72
N PRO A 277 -25.44 -0.63 -10.46
CA PRO A 277 -25.18 0.21 -9.30
C PRO A 277 -25.31 -0.54 -7.97
N PHE A 278 -26.38 -1.31 -7.77
CA PHE A 278 -26.61 -2.04 -6.53
C PHE A 278 -25.57 -3.16 -6.32
N GLN A 279 -25.15 -3.83 -7.40
CA GLN A 279 -24.06 -4.80 -7.36
C GLN A 279 -22.74 -4.14 -6.97
N LEU A 280 -22.43 -2.98 -7.56
CA LEU A 280 -21.24 -2.23 -7.21
C LEU A 280 -21.25 -1.79 -5.75
N LEU A 281 -22.38 -1.28 -5.25
CA LEU A 281 -22.53 -0.90 -3.85
C LEU A 281 -22.29 -2.10 -2.92
N ALA A 282 -22.88 -3.26 -3.22
CA ALA A 282 -22.68 -4.49 -2.45
C ALA A 282 -21.20 -4.92 -2.44
N ALA A 283 -20.52 -4.85 -3.59
CA ALA A 283 -19.10 -5.14 -3.70
C ALA A 283 -18.25 -4.19 -2.84
N MET A 284 -18.55 -2.89 -2.88
CA MET A 284 -17.85 -1.86 -2.10
C MET A 284 -18.09 -2.00 -0.59
N GLN A 285 -19.32 -2.35 -0.18
CA GLN A 285 -19.62 -2.66 1.21
C GLN A 285 -18.86 -3.89 1.70
N GLN A 286 -18.77 -4.93 0.87
CA GLN A 286 -18.00 -6.12 1.22
C GLN A 286 -16.49 -5.82 1.31
N LEU A 287 -15.96 -5.01 0.40
CA LEU A 287 -14.58 -4.54 0.45
C LEU A 287 -14.29 -3.77 1.74
N ALA A 288 -15.18 -2.84 2.13
CA ALA A 288 -15.05 -2.08 3.39
C ALA A 288 -15.00 -3.02 4.61
N LYS A 289 -15.88 -4.04 4.63
CA LYS A 289 -15.91 -5.05 5.70
C LYS A 289 -14.63 -5.88 5.74
N LEU A 290 -14.08 -6.27 4.59
CA LEU A 290 -12.82 -7.00 4.54
C LEU A 290 -11.66 -6.16 5.09
N PHE A 291 -11.61 -4.87 4.77
CA PHE A 291 -10.60 -3.96 5.33
C PHE A 291 -10.74 -3.81 6.85
N ALA A 292 -11.97 -3.63 7.36
CA ALA A 292 -12.22 -3.58 8.80
C ALA A 292 -11.88 -4.91 9.51
N LEU A 293 -12.27 -6.04 8.93
CA LEU A 293 -12.02 -7.38 9.48
C LEU A 293 -10.52 -7.72 9.55
N ASN A 294 -9.73 -7.25 8.58
CA ASN A 294 -8.27 -7.38 8.59
C ASN A 294 -7.57 -6.29 9.42
N GLY A 295 -8.30 -5.54 10.24
CA GLY A 295 -7.74 -4.56 11.17
C GLY A 295 -7.16 -3.31 10.51
N TYR A 296 -7.45 -3.04 9.23
CA TYR A 296 -6.99 -1.83 8.57
C TYR A 296 -7.77 -0.59 9.02
N ALA A 297 -9.05 -0.74 9.35
CA ALA A 297 -9.89 0.32 9.86
C ALA A 297 -10.71 -0.19 11.06
N LEU A 298 -11.20 0.72 11.89
CA LEU A 298 -12.11 0.37 12.99
C LEU A 298 -13.48 -0.07 12.47
N ASP A 299 -13.95 0.61 11.43
CA ASP A 299 -15.21 0.32 10.76
C ASP A 299 -15.15 0.83 9.31
N GLY A 300 -16.07 0.37 8.46
CA GLY A 300 -16.15 0.74 7.06
C GLY A 300 -17.56 0.64 6.51
N SER A 301 -17.97 1.66 5.76
CA SER A 301 -19.28 1.67 5.09
C SER A 301 -19.16 2.23 3.68
N ALA A 302 -20.04 1.76 2.79
CA ALA A 302 -20.22 2.35 1.48
C ALA A 302 -21.68 2.76 1.30
N SER A 303 -21.89 3.96 0.77
CA SER A 303 -23.18 4.54 0.49
C SER A 303 -23.26 5.01 -0.96
N MET A 304 -24.49 5.20 -1.43
CA MET A 304 -24.78 5.70 -2.76
C MET A 304 -25.72 6.88 -2.64
N GLU A 305 -25.31 8.01 -3.17
CA GLU A 305 -26.09 9.24 -3.16
C GLU A 305 -26.43 9.62 -4.61
N ASN A 306 -27.70 10.00 -4.81
CA ASN A 306 -28.15 10.49 -6.11
C ASN A 306 -28.05 12.02 -6.11
N SER A 307 -26.95 12.56 -6.61
CA SER A 307 -26.73 14.01 -6.72
C SER A 307 -27.37 14.59 -7.99
N GLY A 308 -28.57 14.13 -8.36
CA GLY A 308 -29.45 14.68 -9.42
C GLY A 308 -28.96 14.55 -10.86
N LYS A 309 -27.66 14.57 -11.12
CA LYS A 309 -27.02 14.42 -12.44
C LYS A 309 -26.08 13.22 -12.51
N GLN A 310 -25.68 12.68 -11.38
CA GLN A 310 -24.70 11.61 -11.30
C GLN A 310 -24.94 10.79 -10.02
N LEU A 311 -24.77 9.47 -10.17
CA LEU A 311 -24.74 8.56 -9.04
C LEU A 311 -23.36 8.65 -8.41
N GLN A 312 -23.28 9.11 -7.16
CA GLN A 312 -22.04 9.18 -6.41
C GLN A 312 -21.96 7.98 -5.47
N LEU A 313 -20.85 7.26 -5.52
CA LEU A 313 -20.55 6.18 -4.60
C LEU A 313 -19.45 6.65 -3.64
N SER A 314 -19.74 6.56 -2.34
CA SER A 314 -18.86 7.02 -1.28
C SER A 314 -18.45 5.84 -0.41
N LEU A 315 -17.15 5.61 -0.28
CA LEU A 315 -16.58 4.64 0.64
C LEU A 315 -15.95 5.41 1.81
N THR A 316 -16.37 5.08 3.03
CA THR A 316 -15.93 5.73 4.26
C THR A 316 -15.33 4.68 5.18
N LEU A 317 -14.09 4.93 5.62
CA LEU A 317 -13.42 4.13 6.64
C LEU A 317 -13.23 4.97 7.90
N THR A 318 -13.57 4.38 9.04
CA THR A 318 -13.38 4.97 10.36
C THR A 318 -12.00 4.59 10.87
N SER A 319 -11.17 5.58 11.14
CA SER A 319 -9.84 5.40 11.72
C SER A 319 -8.91 4.43 10.97
N PRO A 320 -8.67 4.60 9.65
CA PRO A 320 -7.79 3.70 8.91
C PRO A 320 -6.33 3.69 9.42
N ALA A 321 -5.58 2.66 9.05
CA ALA A 321 -4.17 2.51 9.39
C ALA A 321 -3.27 3.55 8.70
N THR A 322 -3.82 4.34 7.76
CA THR A 322 -3.09 5.31 6.93
C THR A 322 -3.55 6.76 7.13
N ILE A 323 -4.23 7.08 8.25
CA ILE A 323 -4.75 8.44 8.49
C ILE A 323 -3.64 9.49 8.42
N TRP A 324 -2.54 9.27 9.15
CA TRP A 324 -1.49 10.28 9.23
C TRP A 324 -0.76 10.41 7.90
N SER A 325 -0.39 9.30 7.28
CA SER A 325 0.27 9.26 5.99
C SER A 325 -0.58 9.92 4.91
N GLY A 326 -1.89 9.63 4.85
CA GLY A 326 -2.82 10.29 3.94
C GLY A 326 -2.88 11.81 4.15
N GLN A 327 -2.97 12.27 5.41
CA GLN A 327 -2.95 13.71 5.74
C GLN A 327 -1.60 14.37 5.39
N ALA A 328 -0.49 13.67 5.63
CA ALA A 328 0.86 14.14 5.34
C ALA A 328 1.08 14.32 3.83
N LEU A 329 0.77 13.28 3.04
CA LEU A 329 0.89 13.27 1.59
C LEU A 329 -0.03 14.32 0.94
N SER A 330 -1.25 14.46 1.44
CA SER A 330 -2.19 15.48 0.95
C SER A 330 -1.67 16.90 1.17
N LYS A 331 -1.11 17.18 2.35
CA LYS A 331 -0.47 18.48 2.65
C LYS A 331 0.75 18.74 1.77
N GLU A 332 1.49 17.70 1.41
CA GLU A 332 2.64 17.78 0.52
C GLU A 332 2.27 17.86 -0.96
N ARG A 333 0.96 17.82 -1.29
CA ARG A 333 0.45 17.77 -2.67
C ARG A 333 1.07 16.61 -3.47
N SER A 334 1.27 15.48 -2.79
CA SER A 334 1.71 14.23 -3.41
C SER A 334 0.81 13.87 -4.58
N ALA A 335 1.40 13.39 -5.68
CA ALA A 335 0.65 12.97 -6.86
C ALA A 335 -0.15 11.68 -6.59
N ILE A 336 0.26 10.91 -5.58
CA ILE A 336 -0.35 9.64 -5.21
C ILE A 336 -0.75 9.69 -3.73
N VAL A 337 -1.93 9.16 -3.43
CA VAL A 337 -2.47 9.10 -2.07
C VAL A 337 -2.46 7.65 -1.60
N ASN A 338 -2.07 7.46 -0.34
CA ASN A 338 -2.06 6.18 0.36
C ASN A 338 -3.47 5.80 0.87
N THR A 339 -4.39 5.45 -0.03
CA THR A 339 -5.74 4.99 0.36
C THR A 339 -5.89 3.47 0.28
N PHE A 340 -5.09 2.79 -0.55
CA PHE A 340 -5.22 1.37 -0.91
C PHE A 340 -6.62 0.96 -1.44
N LEU A 341 -7.46 1.95 -1.73
CA LEU A 341 -8.88 1.87 -2.11
C LEU A 341 -9.20 2.97 -3.11
#